data_AF-A0A1B6K280-F1
#
_entry.id   AF-A0A1B6K280-F1
#
_cell.length_a   1.000
_cell.length_b   1.000
_cell.length_c   1.000
_cell.angle_alpha   90.00
_cell.angle_beta   90.00
_cell.angle_gamma   90.00
#
_symmetry.space_group_name_H-M   'P 1'
#
loop_
_entity.id
_entity.type
_entity.pdbx_description
1 polymer ?
#
loop_
_entity_poly.entity_id
_entity_poly.type
_entity_poly.pdbx_seq_one_letter_code
_entity_poly.pdbx_strand_id
1 'polypeptide(L)'
;KADNPTAKEASVLTRTLTFLYLPVFNFLLLVCPRQLSFDWSMDAIPRITSPFDIRLLPTALFYYILYYTVHSCVRHYRSKHHKSVMKRQCCKVCKQNPEEDHHTVCKIVNNNNLPASCHCKNSSNQTLSKKSIVTMCLAFIILPFTPATNLFFYVGFVVAERVLYLPSVGFCMLVALGAHALWNHYRNFVLGGILFLLAVLSARTFQRNRDWASEESLYRSAVHINPSKAYGNLGSILSTAGRL
;
A
#
# COMPACT_ATOMS: atom_id res chain seq x y z
N LYS A 1 4.29 14.21 -27.36
CA LYS A 1 3.57 15.01 -26.32
C LYS A 1 3.79 14.27 -25.00
N ALA A 2 4.20 14.93 -23.91
CA ALA A 2 4.56 14.21 -22.67
C ALA A 2 3.31 13.95 -21.81
N ASP A 3 3.06 12.70 -21.45
CA ASP A 3 1.93 12.34 -20.58
C ASP A 3 2.09 12.87 -19.14
N ASN A 4 3.33 13.15 -18.71
CA ASN A 4 3.67 13.76 -17.42
C ASN A 4 4.34 15.15 -17.63
N PRO A 5 3.57 16.24 -17.73
CA PRO A 5 4.13 17.58 -17.90
C PRO A 5 4.92 18.05 -16.66
N THR A 6 4.56 17.58 -15.46
CA THR A 6 5.24 17.92 -14.20
C THR A 6 6.71 17.53 -14.19
N ALA A 7 7.08 16.43 -14.86
CA ALA A 7 8.48 16.02 -14.98
C ALA A 7 9.34 17.02 -15.77
N LYS A 8 8.73 17.81 -16.66
CA LYS A 8 9.39 18.79 -17.53
C LYS A 8 9.30 20.24 -17.02
N GLU A 9 8.68 20.46 -15.86
CA GLU A 9 8.53 21.78 -15.25
C GLU A 9 9.91 22.37 -14.91
N ALA A 10 10.10 23.67 -15.20
CA ALA A 10 11.37 24.36 -15.00
C ALA A 10 11.68 24.62 -13.51
N SER A 11 10.64 24.89 -12.72
CA SER A 11 10.77 25.10 -11.28
C SER A 11 10.96 23.77 -10.54
N VAL A 12 12.14 23.59 -9.95
CA VAL A 12 12.45 22.43 -9.11
C VAL A 12 11.53 22.37 -7.90
N LEU A 13 11.13 23.52 -7.34
CA LEU A 13 10.23 23.58 -6.19
C LEU A 13 8.85 23.01 -6.54
N THR A 14 8.23 23.50 -7.61
CA THR A 14 6.92 23.04 -8.07
C THR A 14 6.94 21.54 -8.38
N ARG A 15 8.03 21.08 -8.99
CA ARG A 15 8.24 19.68 -9.33
C ARG A 15 8.33 18.79 -8.08
N THR A 16 9.18 19.15 -7.12
CA THR A 16 9.37 18.38 -5.88
C THR A 16 8.11 18.35 -5.03
N LEU A 17 7.44 19.49 -4.83
CA LEU A 17 6.20 19.57 -4.05
C LEU A 17 5.10 18.71 -4.68
N THR A 18 4.96 18.77 -6.00
CA THR A 18 3.98 17.95 -6.72
C THR A 18 4.31 16.47 -6.59
N PHE A 19 5.57 16.06 -6.79
CA PHE A 19 5.96 14.65 -6.67
C PHE A 19 5.82 14.08 -5.25
N LEU A 20 5.99 14.88 -4.20
CA LEU A 20 5.68 14.46 -2.83
C LEU A 20 4.17 14.28 -2.61
N TYR A 21 3.33 15.05 -3.31
CA TYR A 21 1.88 14.92 -3.19
C TYR A 21 1.30 13.71 -3.96
N LEU A 22 1.88 13.30 -5.09
CA LEU A 22 1.32 12.22 -5.91
C LEU A 22 1.15 10.87 -5.16
N PRO A 23 2.09 10.40 -4.32
CA PRO A 23 1.90 9.20 -3.50
C PRO A 23 0.73 9.34 -2.51
N VAL A 24 0.51 10.53 -1.97
CA VAL A 24 -0.58 10.82 -1.04
C VAL A 24 -1.91 10.76 -1.78
N PHE A 25 -1.98 11.36 -2.97
CA PHE A 25 -3.15 11.26 -3.84
C PHE A 25 -3.47 9.80 -4.20
N ASN A 26 -2.46 9.03 -4.57
CA ASN A 26 -2.58 7.60 -4.84
C ASN A 26 -3.09 6.80 -3.62
N PHE A 27 -2.56 7.09 -2.43
CA PHE A 27 -3.03 6.46 -1.20
C PHE A 27 -4.48 6.85 -0.88
N LEU A 28 -4.87 8.10 -1.14
CA LEU A 28 -6.25 8.54 -0.98
C LEU A 28 -7.19 7.84 -1.97
N LEU A 29 -6.76 7.56 -3.20
CA LEU A 29 -7.53 6.73 -4.13
C LEU A 29 -7.73 5.31 -3.59
N LEU A 30 -6.73 4.75 -2.92
CA LEU A 30 -6.82 3.43 -2.30
C LEU A 30 -7.82 3.40 -1.12
N VAL A 31 -7.82 4.44 -0.28
CA VAL A 31 -8.71 4.53 0.90
C VAL A 31 -10.13 4.96 0.52
N CYS A 32 -10.26 5.89 -0.43
CA CYS A 32 -11.53 6.46 -0.87
C CYS A 32 -11.49 6.77 -2.38
N PRO A 33 -12.00 5.87 -3.24
CA PRO A 33 -11.99 6.04 -4.68
C PRO A 33 -13.08 7.04 -5.14
N ARG A 34 -12.99 8.30 -4.68
CA ARG A 34 -14.01 9.33 -4.95
C ARG A 34 -13.90 9.90 -6.35
N GLN A 35 -12.69 10.19 -6.80
CA GLN A 35 -12.41 10.82 -8.09
C GLN A 35 -11.64 9.83 -8.95
N LEU A 36 -12.30 9.24 -9.95
CA LEU A 36 -11.64 8.37 -10.92
C LEU A 36 -11.75 9.01 -12.30
N SER A 37 -10.63 9.04 -12.99
CA SER A 37 -10.50 9.45 -14.39
C SER A 37 -10.39 8.22 -15.27
N PHE A 38 -10.75 8.33 -16.55
CA PHE A 38 -10.37 7.32 -17.55
C PHE A 38 -8.85 7.32 -17.81
N ASP A 39 -8.19 8.46 -17.55
CA ASP A 39 -6.75 8.61 -17.70
C ASP A 39 -6.20 9.76 -16.84
N TRP A 40 -5.05 9.52 -16.21
CA TRP A 40 -4.35 10.45 -15.30
C TRP A 40 -3.10 11.03 -15.98
N SER A 41 -3.29 11.64 -17.14
CA SER A 41 -2.24 12.30 -17.91
C SER A 41 -2.41 13.83 -17.91
N MET A 42 -1.42 14.52 -18.47
CA MET A 42 -1.46 15.97 -18.69
C MET A 42 -1.68 16.73 -17.37
N ASP A 43 -2.60 17.69 -17.35
CA ASP A 43 -2.92 18.54 -16.19
C ASP A 43 -4.05 17.98 -15.34
N ALA A 44 -4.26 16.65 -15.33
CA ALA A 44 -5.30 16.02 -14.52
C ALA A 44 -5.15 16.28 -13.00
N ILE A 45 -3.91 16.53 -12.55
CA ILE A 45 -3.63 16.94 -11.18
C ILE A 45 -2.97 18.32 -11.22
N PRO A 46 -3.60 19.36 -10.65
CA PRO A 46 -3.03 20.69 -10.62
C PRO A 46 -1.70 20.70 -9.87
N ARG A 47 -0.65 21.24 -10.50
CA ARG A 47 0.68 21.36 -9.88
C ARG A 47 0.64 22.24 -8.63
N ILE A 48 1.48 21.93 -7.66
CA ILE A 48 1.61 22.72 -6.44
C ILE A 48 2.66 23.80 -6.69
N THR A 49 2.23 25.04 -6.90
CA THR A 49 3.11 26.18 -7.21
C THR A 49 3.54 26.96 -5.97
N SER A 50 2.82 26.83 -4.86
CA SER A 50 3.07 27.55 -3.62
C SER A 50 3.39 26.58 -2.46
N PRO A 51 4.36 26.90 -1.58
CA PRO A 51 4.63 26.12 -0.38
C PRO A 51 3.53 26.24 0.69
N PHE A 52 2.57 27.16 0.53
CA PHE A 52 1.44 27.35 1.43
C PHE A 52 0.14 26.68 0.95
N ASP A 53 0.24 25.74 0.00
CA ASP A 53 -0.90 24.99 -0.49
C ASP A 53 -1.44 24.03 0.60
N ILE A 54 -2.76 24.06 0.84
CA ILE A 54 -3.42 23.22 1.84
C ILE A 54 -3.22 21.72 1.60
N ARG A 55 -2.96 21.31 0.35
CA ARG A 55 -2.68 19.92 -0.04
C ARG A 55 -1.36 19.39 0.55
N LEU A 56 -0.47 20.28 1.00
CA LEU A 56 0.76 19.90 1.68
C LEU A 56 0.53 19.45 3.14
N LEU A 57 -0.58 19.82 3.77
CA LEU A 57 -0.92 19.34 5.12
C LEU A 57 -1.14 17.81 5.19
N PRO A 58 -2.04 17.20 4.39
CA PRO A 58 -2.17 15.74 4.36
C PRO A 58 -0.89 15.06 3.86
N THR A 59 -0.11 15.74 3.02
CA THR A 59 1.21 15.25 2.56
C THR A 59 2.18 15.12 3.73
N ALA A 60 2.34 16.18 4.52
CA ALA A 60 3.21 16.18 5.69
C ALA A 60 2.77 15.10 6.71
N LEU A 61 1.46 14.99 6.97
CA LEU A 61 0.92 13.98 7.86
C LEU A 61 1.19 12.55 7.36
N PHE A 62 0.99 12.30 6.07
CA PHE A 62 1.24 11.00 5.46
C PHE A 62 2.70 10.56 5.61
N TYR A 63 3.65 11.45 5.29
CA TYR A 63 5.07 11.15 5.44
C TYR A 63 5.51 11.04 6.90
N TYR A 64 4.90 11.79 7.82
CA TYR A 64 5.14 11.65 9.25
C TYR A 64 4.73 10.27 9.77
N ILE A 65 3.53 9.81 9.41
CA ILE A 65 3.03 8.47 9.78
C ILE A 65 3.90 7.39 9.15
N LEU A 66 4.28 7.55 7.88
CA LEU A 66 5.18 6.64 7.17
C LEU A 66 6.55 6.55 7.88
N TYR A 67 7.16 7.68 8.20
CA TYR A 67 8.42 7.73 8.93
C TYR A 67 8.32 7.03 10.29
N TYR A 68 7.29 7.35 11.07
CA TYR A 68 7.09 6.79 12.40
C TYR A 68 6.90 5.27 12.35
N THR A 69 6.08 4.76 11.42
CA THR A 69 5.82 3.33 11.24
C THR A 69 7.09 2.58 10.82
N VAL A 70 7.81 3.07 9.82
CA VAL A 70 9.09 2.48 9.36
C VAL A 70 10.12 2.50 10.48
N HIS A 71 10.31 3.63 11.16
CA HIS A 71 11.26 3.75 12.26
C HIS A 71 10.93 2.79 13.41
N SER A 72 9.65 2.65 13.77
CA SER A 72 9.18 1.70 14.77
C SER A 72 9.45 0.25 14.36
N CYS A 73 9.20 -0.11 13.10
CA CYS A 73 9.52 -1.42 12.54
C CYS A 73 11.02 -1.72 12.60
N VAL A 74 11.88 -0.77 12.21
CA VAL A 74 13.35 -0.93 12.22
C VAL A 74 13.87 -1.10 13.65
N ARG A 75 13.41 -0.27 14.60
CA ARG A 75 13.79 -0.40 16.02
C ARG A 75 13.36 -1.75 16.60
N HIS A 76 12.16 -2.21 16.25
CA HIS A 76 11.67 -3.50 16.70
C HIS A 76 12.49 -4.66 16.13
N TYR A 77 12.79 -4.63 14.83
CA TYR A 77 13.60 -5.65 14.17
C TYR A 77 15.01 -5.71 14.75
N ARG A 78 15.69 -4.56 14.93
CA ARG A 78 17.00 -4.48 15.58
C ARG A 78 16.98 -5.06 17.00
N SER A 79 15.97 -4.72 17.81
CA SER A 79 15.85 -5.24 19.17
C SER A 79 15.64 -6.77 19.20
N LYS A 80 14.81 -7.31 18.31
CA LYS A 80 14.58 -8.75 18.20
C LYS A 80 15.83 -9.48 17.71
N HIS A 81 16.50 -8.95 16.69
CA HIS A 81 17.75 -9.50 16.17
C HIS A 81 18.86 -9.53 17.25
N HIS A 82 19.00 -8.45 18.03
CA HIS A 82 19.95 -8.43 19.15
C HIS A 82 19.59 -9.46 20.22
N LYS A 83 18.31 -9.60 20.58
CA LYS A 83 17.86 -10.61 21.55
C LYS A 83 17.99 -12.05 21.03
N SER A 84 17.74 -12.30 19.74
CA SER A 84 17.89 -13.64 19.15
C SER A 84 19.36 -14.04 19.04
N VAL A 85 20.24 -13.12 18.63
CA VAL A 85 21.69 -13.34 18.62
C VAL A 85 22.22 -13.64 20.03
N MET A 86 21.75 -12.91 21.05
CA MET A 86 22.15 -13.14 22.45
C MET A 86 21.53 -14.40 23.07
N LYS A 87 20.43 -14.94 22.50
CA LYS A 87 19.75 -16.16 22.97
C LYS A 87 20.12 -17.42 22.16
N ARG A 88 21.18 -17.37 21.36
CA ARG A 88 21.81 -18.56 20.78
C ARG A 88 22.62 -19.28 21.86
N GLN A 89 21.93 -19.99 22.74
CA GLN A 89 22.57 -20.96 23.64
C GLN A 89 22.63 -22.31 22.91
N CYS A 90 23.85 -22.80 22.67
CA CYS A 90 24.07 -24.17 22.20
C CYS A 90 23.36 -25.16 23.13
N CYS A 91 22.75 -26.20 22.56
CA CYS A 91 22.20 -27.28 23.36
C CYS A 91 23.31 -27.87 24.25
N LYS A 92 23.06 -27.98 25.56
CA LYS A 92 24.04 -28.51 26.52
C LYS A 92 24.45 -29.97 26.24
N VAL A 93 23.63 -30.71 25.47
CA VAL A 93 23.84 -32.14 25.16
C VAL A 93 24.65 -32.32 23.87
N CYS A 94 24.19 -31.78 22.73
CA CYS A 94 24.85 -31.99 21.44
C CYS A 94 25.75 -30.82 20.97
N LYS A 95 25.80 -29.70 21.72
CA LYS A 95 26.57 -28.48 21.42
C LYS A 95 26.28 -27.82 20.05
N GLN A 96 25.33 -28.33 19.27
CA GLN A 96 24.94 -27.78 17.98
C GLN A 96 23.98 -26.58 18.12
N ASN A 97 23.91 -25.78 17.06
CA ASN A 97 23.02 -24.64 16.97
C ASN A 97 21.57 -25.11 16.75
N PRO A 98 20.56 -24.50 17.41
CA PRO A 98 19.16 -24.93 17.34
C PRO A 98 18.43 -24.61 16.02
N GLU A 99 19.12 -24.09 14.98
CA GLU A 99 18.50 -23.62 13.73
C GLU A 99 18.31 -24.71 12.66
N GLU A 100 19.06 -25.82 12.70
CA GLU A 100 18.96 -26.93 11.72
C GLU A 100 18.47 -28.20 12.42
N ASP A 101 17.34 -28.78 11.99
CA ASP A 101 16.76 -30.11 12.33
C ASP A 101 17.28 -30.78 13.62
N HIS A 102 17.36 -29.97 14.66
CA HIS A 102 18.20 -30.24 15.82
C HIS A 102 17.65 -31.41 16.62
N HIS A 103 16.33 -31.56 16.62
CA HIS A 103 15.63 -32.64 17.28
C HIS A 103 15.94 -34.02 16.66
N THR A 104 16.17 -34.09 15.34
CA THR A 104 16.46 -35.34 14.63
C THR A 104 17.90 -35.79 14.89
N VAL A 105 18.87 -34.89 14.76
CA VAL A 105 20.29 -35.18 15.05
C VAL A 105 20.50 -35.46 16.54
N CYS A 106 19.86 -34.69 17.44
CA CYS A 106 19.96 -34.92 18.88
C CYS A 106 19.31 -36.25 19.31
N LYS A 107 18.25 -36.72 18.63
CA LYS A 107 17.71 -38.08 18.84
C LYS A 107 18.68 -39.18 18.41
N ILE A 108 19.40 -39.00 17.30
CA ILE A 108 20.38 -39.97 16.79
C ILE A 108 21.59 -40.07 17.74
N VAL A 109 22.09 -38.93 18.21
CA VAL A 109 23.24 -38.86 19.14
C VAL A 109 22.87 -39.40 20.54
N ASN A 110 21.64 -39.18 21.00
CA ASN A 110 21.20 -39.55 22.35
C ASN A 110 20.64 -40.99 22.42
N ASN A 111 21.33 -41.95 21.81
CA ASN A 111 20.91 -43.35 21.77
C ASN A 111 21.10 -44.00 23.16
N ASN A 112 20.06 -43.86 23.99
CA ASN A 112 19.63 -44.70 25.12
C ASN A 112 20.53 -44.95 26.36
N ASN A 113 21.69 -44.31 26.53
CA ASN A 113 22.53 -44.58 27.73
C ASN A 113 22.87 -43.37 28.64
N LEU A 114 22.22 -42.21 28.49
CA LEU A 114 22.40 -41.07 29.41
C LEU A 114 21.05 -40.51 29.92
N PRO A 115 20.91 -40.14 31.21
CA PRO A 115 19.64 -39.71 31.80
C PRO A 115 19.27 -38.24 31.51
N ALA A 116 19.92 -37.59 30.55
CA ALA A 116 19.65 -36.20 30.22
C ALA A 116 18.56 -36.09 29.15
N SER A 117 17.31 -35.89 29.57
CA SER A 117 16.20 -35.58 28.66
C SER A 117 16.44 -34.22 27.99
N CYS A 118 16.70 -34.22 26.68
CA CYS A 118 16.84 -32.98 25.93
C CYS A 118 15.47 -32.32 25.71
N HIS A 119 15.16 -31.26 26.45
CA HIS A 119 13.98 -30.43 26.22
C HIS A 119 14.22 -29.39 25.11
N CYS A 120 14.46 -29.86 23.88
CA CYS A 120 14.58 -28.99 22.72
C CYS A 120 13.21 -28.82 22.05
N LYS A 121 12.67 -27.59 22.06
CA LYS A 121 11.39 -27.29 21.40
C LYS A 121 11.54 -27.38 19.89
N ASN A 122 10.67 -28.16 19.24
CA ASN A 122 10.58 -28.22 17.78
C ASN A 122 10.17 -26.83 17.25
N SER A 123 11.04 -26.17 16.47
CA SER A 123 10.80 -24.80 15.98
C SER A 123 9.83 -24.73 14.80
N SER A 124 9.44 -25.90 14.25
CA SER A 124 8.67 -26.04 13.01
C SER A 124 7.22 -25.53 13.06
N ASN A 125 6.65 -25.26 14.25
CA ASN A 125 5.28 -24.77 14.42
C ASN A 125 5.19 -23.39 15.10
N GLN A 126 6.20 -22.52 14.94
CA GLN A 126 6.07 -21.14 15.44
C GLN A 126 5.05 -20.37 14.58
N THR A 127 3.85 -20.16 15.11
CA THR A 127 2.86 -19.25 14.54
C THR A 127 3.49 -17.86 14.35
N LEU A 128 3.39 -17.32 13.14
CA LEU A 128 3.97 -16.01 12.79
C LEU A 128 3.48 -14.94 13.78
N SER A 129 4.41 -14.23 14.43
CA SER A 129 4.06 -13.22 15.42
C SER A 129 3.13 -12.17 14.81
N LYS A 130 2.08 -11.75 15.52
CA LYS A 130 1.16 -10.67 15.08
C LYS A 130 1.91 -9.43 14.57
N LYS A 131 3.04 -9.09 15.22
CA LYS A 131 3.91 -7.98 14.81
C LYS A 131 4.60 -8.21 13.46
N SER A 132 5.05 -9.44 13.19
CA SER A 132 5.64 -9.82 11.90
C SER A 132 4.63 -9.74 10.76
N ILE A 133 3.37 -10.12 11.02
CA ILE A 133 2.29 -9.99 10.03
C ILE A 133 2.06 -8.52 9.69
N VAL A 134 1.96 -7.64 10.68
CA VAL A 134 1.78 -6.19 10.45
C VAL A 134 2.95 -5.60 9.65
N THR A 135 4.20 -5.95 9.97
CA THR A 135 5.37 -5.50 9.19
C THR A 135 5.31 -5.98 7.74
N MET A 136 4.88 -7.22 7.50
CA MET A 136 4.70 -7.75 6.15
C MET A 136 3.63 -6.96 5.39
N CYS A 137 2.48 -6.69 6.00
CA CYS A 137 1.42 -5.92 5.36
C CYS A 137 1.88 -4.49 5.00
N LEU A 138 2.62 -3.84 5.90
CA LEU A 138 3.23 -2.53 5.64
C LEU A 138 4.24 -2.58 4.49
N ALA A 139 5.04 -3.65 4.39
CA ALA A 139 5.99 -3.82 3.29
C ALA A 139 5.27 -3.97 1.94
N PHE A 140 4.17 -4.72 1.89
CA PHE A 140 3.32 -4.84 0.69
C PHE A 140 2.68 -3.52 0.27
N ILE A 141 2.47 -2.58 1.21
CA ILE A 141 2.01 -1.23 0.88
C ILE A 141 3.18 -0.38 0.38
N ILE A 142 4.25 -0.27 1.15
CA ILE A 142 5.30 0.74 0.95
C ILE A 142 6.21 0.40 -0.24
N LEU A 143 6.63 -0.87 -0.37
CA LEU A 143 7.62 -1.25 -1.38
C LEU A 143 7.10 -1.06 -2.82
N PRO A 144 5.88 -1.50 -3.19
CA PRO A 144 5.37 -1.29 -4.55
C PRO A 144 5.10 0.18 -4.87
N PHE A 145 4.83 1.02 -3.86
CA PHE A 145 4.66 2.46 -4.05
C PHE A 145 5.97 3.17 -4.38
N THR A 146 7.10 2.65 -3.89
CA THR A 146 8.39 3.36 -3.91
C THR A 146 8.86 3.71 -5.33
N PRO A 147 8.83 2.80 -6.33
CA PRO A 147 9.16 3.14 -7.72
C PRO A 147 8.20 4.14 -8.36
N ALA A 148 6.92 4.10 -7.98
CA ALA A 148 5.89 4.97 -8.56
C ALA A 148 5.86 6.38 -7.94
N THR A 149 6.58 6.62 -6.84
CA THR A 149 6.63 7.93 -6.18
C THR A 149 7.40 8.99 -6.96
N ASN A 150 8.04 8.63 -8.08
CA ASN A 150 8.92 9.51 -8.84
C ASN A 150 10.10 10.08 -8.02
N LEU A 151 10.37 9.54 -6.81
CA LEU A 151 11.41 10.04 -5.91
C LEU A 151 12.82 9.69 -6.38
N PHE A 152 12.99 8.49 -6.94
CA PHE A 152 14.28 8.00 -7.44
C PHE A 152 14.44 8.17 -8.95
N PHE A 153 13.35 7.98 -9.70
CA PHE A 153 13.34 8.07 -11.17
C PHE A 153 12.00 8.65 -11.63
N TYR A 154 12.02 9.53 -12.63
CA TYR A 154 10.79 10.04 -13.22
C TYR A 154 10.12 8.98 -14.08
N VAL A 155 8.89 8.64 -13.70
CA VAL A 155 8.00 7.72 -14.41
C VAL A 155 7.14 8.53 -15.39
N GLY A 156 6.83 7.93 -16.53
CA GLY A 156 6.12 8.59 -17.63
C GLY A 156 4.65 8.96 -17.36
N PHE A 157 4.06 8.51 -16.24
CA PHE A 157 2.68 8.82 -15.85
C PHE A 157 2.64 9.71 -14.61
N VAL A 158 1.60 10.54 -14.49
CA VAL A 158 1.37 11.39 -13.30
C VAL A 158 0.84 10.53 -12.16
N VAL A 159 -0.25 9.80 -12.39
CA VAL A 159 -0.84 8.85 -11.45
C VAL A 159 -1.22 7.58 -12.20
N ALA A 160 -1.14 6.43 -11.55
CA ALA A 160 -1.53 5.16 -12.15
C ALA A 160 -2.20 4.28 -11.10
N GLU A 161 -3.51 4.11 -11.24
CA GLU A 161 -4.31 3.23 -10.37
C GLU A 161 -3.83 1.79 -10.39
N ARG A 162 -3.27 1.31 -11.51
CA ARG A 162 -2.69 -0.04 -11.62
C ARG A 162 -1.52 -0.28 -10.67
N VAL A 163 -0.84 0.77 -10.21
CA VAL A 163 0.21 0.64 -9.20
C VAL A 163 -0.39 0.27 -7.83
N LEU A 164 -1.66 0.59 -7.59
CA LEU A 164 -2.38 0.34 -6.35
C LEU A 164 -2.77 -1.13 -6.15
N TYR A 165 -2.63 -2.01 -7.14
CA TYR A 165 -3.03 -3.41 -7.01
C TYR A 165 -2.23 -4.18 -5.96
N LEU A 166 -0.91 -4.01 -5.89
CA LEU A 166 -0.10 -4.66 -4.85
C LEU A 166 -0.29 -4.02 -3.46
N PRO A 167 -0.27 -2.68 -3.34
CA PRO A 167 -0.58 -2.01 -2.08
C PRO A 167 -1.97 -2.33 -1.52
N SER A 168 -2.98 -2.56 -2.38
CA SER A 168 -4.33 -2.89 -1.93
C SER A 168 -4.38 -4.23 -1.20
N VAL A 169 -3.56 -5.22 -1.59
CA VAL A 169 -3.44 -6.49 -0.87
C VAL A 169 -2.96 -6.25 0.56
N GLY A 170 -1.87 -5.50 0.72
CA GLY A 170 -1.34 -5.16 2.05
C GLY A 170 -2.34 -4.34 2.89
N PHE A 171 -3.07 -3.42 2.26
CA PHE A 171 -4.10 -2.62 2.90
C PHE A 171 -5.29 -3.48 3.38
N CYS A 172 -5.82 -4.36 2.54
CA CYS A 172 -6.90 -5.27 2.90
C CYS A 172 -6.50 -6.20 4.06
N MET A 173 -5.25 -6.69 4.05
CA MET A 173 -4.73 -7.50 5.16
C MET A 173 -4.68 -6.70 6.47
N LEU A 174 -4.23 -5.43 6.45
CA LEU A 174 -4.24 -4.58 7.65
C LEU A 174 -5.66 -4.33 8.17
N VAL A 175 -6.61 -4.02 7.28
CA VAL A 175 -8.01 -3.81 7.66
C VAL A 175 -8.61 -5.08 8.27
N ALA A 176 -8.34 -6.25 7.69
CA ALA A 176 -8.80 -7.52 8.23
C ALA A 176 -8.23 -7.81 9.63
N LEU A 177 -6.95 -7.51 9.87
CA LEU A 177 -6.33 -7.64 11.19
C LEU A 177 -6.96 -6.69 12.22
N GLY A 178 -7.23 -5.44 11.82
CA GLY A 178 -7.93 -4.46 12.64
C GLY A 178 -9.35 -4.91 13.00
N ALA A 179 -10.11 -5.38 12.02
CA ALA A 179 -11.46 -5.92 12.21
C ALA A 179 -11.44 -7.15 13.13
N HIS A 180 -10.49 -8.08 12.94
CA HIS A 180 -10.32 -9.24 13.80
C HIS A 180 -9.98 -8.87 15.25
N ALA A 181 -9.12 -7.86 15.46
CA ALA A 181 -8.79 -7.39 16.80
C ALA A 181 -9.99 -6.78 17.53
N LEU A 182 -10.90 -6.14 16.80
CA LEU A 182 -12.12 -5.51 17.34
C LEU A 182 -13.30 -6.49 17.48
N TRP A 183 -13.20 -7.69 16.88
CA TRP A 183 -14.33 -8.61 16.70
C TRP A 183 -15.00 -9.01 18.01
N ASN A 184 -14.22 -9.32 19.04
CA ASN A 184 -14.77 -9.86 20.29
C ASN A 184 -15.53 -8.81 21.12
N HIS A 185 -15.18 -7.52 20.99
CA HIS A 185 -15.79 -6.45 21.78
C HIS A 185 -16.81 -5.63 20.99
N TYR A 186 -16.64 -5.50 19.67
CA TYR A 186 -17.43 -4.59 18.83
C TYR A 186 -18.00 -5.29 17.59
N ARG A 187 -18.34 -6.58 17.68
CA ARG A 187 -18.82 -7.40 16.53
C ARG A 187 -19.88 -6.71 15.68
N ASN A 188 -20.96 -6.21 16.30
CA ASN A 188 -22.07 -5.59 15.57
C ASN A 188 -21.65 -4.28 14.88
N PHE A 189 -20.76 -3.51 15.52
CA PHE A 189 -20.21 -2.29 14.92
C PHE A 189 -19.30 -2.63 13.74
N VAL A 190 -18.44 -3.65 13.85
CA VAL A 190 -17.58 -4.11 12.75
C VAL A 190 -18.44 -4.61 11.58
N LEU A 191 -19.44 -5.46 11.84
CA LEU A 191 -20.36 -5.95 10.81
C LEU A 191 -21.16 -4.81 10.16
N GLY A 192 -21.72 -3.91 10.96
CA GLY A 192 -22.43 -2.73 10.45
C GLY A 192 -21.53 -1.84 9.58
N GLY A 193 -20.28 -1.64 10.00
CA GLY A 193 -19.28 -0.89 9.23
C GLY A 193 -18.93 -1.56 7.89
N ILE A 194 -18.76 -2.90 7.88
CA ILE A 194 -18.52 -3.66 6.64
C ILE A 194 -19.73 -3.57 5.71
N LEU A 195 -20.94 -3.78 6.21
CA LEU A 195 -22.17 -3.70 5.40
C LEU A 195 -22.39 -2.29 4.84
N PHE A 196 -22.15 -1.26 5.65
CA PHE A 196 -22.22 0.13 5.21
C PHE A 196 -21.19 0.41 4.11
N LEU A 197 -19.93 -0.02 4.31
CA LEU A 197 -18.88 0.15 3.31
C LEU A 197 -19.24 -0.55 2.00
N LEU A 198 -19.73 -1.79 2.07
CA LEU A 198 -20.19 -2.54 0.90
C LEU A 198 -21.32 -1.80 0.18
N ALA A 199 -22.34 -1.34 0.90
CA ALA A 199 -23.46 -0.61 0.31
C ALA A 199 -22.98 0.68 -0.40
N VAL A 200 -22.10 1.46 0.23
CA VAL A 200 -21.55 2.69 -0.35
C VAL A 200 -20.70 2.37 -1.60
N LEU A 201 -19.83 1.37 -1.53
CA LEU A 201 -18.98 1.00 -2.67
C LEU A 201 -19.80 0.41 -3.82
N SER A 202 -20.80 -0.43 -3.54
CA SER A 202 -21.73 -0.93 -4.55
C SER A 202 -22.51 0.18 -5.24
N ALA A 203 -23.01 1.17 -4.48
CA ALA A 203 -23.68 2.34 -5.06
C ALA A 203 -22.73 3.15 -5.97
N ARG A 204 -21.48 3.34 -5.55
CA ARG A 204 -20.44 4.01 -6.37
C ARG A 204 -20.11 3.24 -7.64
N THR A 205 -20.00 1.91 -7.55
CA THR A 205 -19.79 1.05 -8.73
C THR A 205 -20.97 1.15 -9.68
N PHE A 206 -22.20 1.13 -9.18
CA PHE A 206 -23.38 1.26 -10.02
C PHE A 206 -23.42 2.61 -10.75
N GLN A 207 -23.10 3.71 -10.05
CA GLN A 207 -22.99 5.02 -10.67
C GLN A 207 -21.89 5.04 -11.74
N ARG A 208 -20.71 4.49 -11.45
CA ARG A 208 -19.59 4.45 -12.38
C ARG A 208 -19.91 3.60 -13.62
N ASN A 209 -20.63 2.49 -13.49
CA ASN A 209 -21.03 1.66 -14.63
C ASN A 209 -21.85 2.44 -15.66
N ARG A 210 -22.62 3.45 -15.24
CA ARG A 210 -23.34 4.33 -16.16
C ARG A 210 -22.40 5.21 -16.98
N ASP A 211 -21.28 5.65 -16.39
CA ASP A 211 -20.26 6.43 -17.11
C ASP A 211 -19.65 5.59 -18.24
N TRP A 212 -19.49 4.28 -18.03
CA TRP A 212 -18.95 3.33 -19.00
C TRP A 212 -19.96 2.86 -20.06
N ALA A 213 -21.23 3.31 -20.02
CA ALA A 213 -22.25 2.86 -20.95
C ALA A 213 -22.00 3.34 -22.40
N SER A 214 -21.29 4.44 -22.59
CA SER A 214 -20.89 4.95 -23.92
C SER A 214 -19.61 5.77 -23.81
N GLU A 215 -18.86 5.86 -24.91
CA GLU A 215 -17.66 6.70 -24.99
C GLU A 215 -17.96 8.18 -24.70
N GLU A 216 -19.07 8.70 -25.21
CA GLU A 216 -19.51 10.08 -24.95
C GLU A 216 -19.74 10.31 -23.45
N SER A 217 -20.44 9.39 -22.77
CA SER A 217 -20.68 9.46 -21.32
C SER A 217 -19.37 9.36 -20.53
N LEU A 218 -18.46 8.48 -20.95
CA LEU A 218 -17.18 8.29 -20.31
C LEU A 218 -16.35 9.58 -20.35
N TYR A 219 -16.21 10.21 -21.52
CA TYR A 219 -15.44 11.45 -21.65
C TYR A 219 -16.14 12.63 -20.99
N ARG A 220 -17.48 12.75 -21.07
CA ARG A 220 -18.24 13.77 -20.34
C ARG A 220 -18.02 13.67 -18.84
N SER A 221 -18.04 12.46 -18.28
CA SER A 221 -17.80 12.23 -16.86
C SER A 221 -16.40 12.70 -16.42
N ALA A 222 -15.43 12.80 -17.32
CA ALA A 222 -14.05 13.11 -17.01
C ALA A 222 -13.62 14.55 -17.36
N VAL A 223 -14.50 15.37 -17.95
CA VAL A 223 -14.19 16.77 -18.32
C VAL A 223 -13.68 17.58 -17.14
N HIS A 224 -14.26 17.36 -15.95
CA HIS A 224 -13.86 18.08 -14.73
C HIS A 224 -12.56 17.57 -14.11
N ILE A 225 -12.05 16.40 -14.53
CA ILE A 225 -10.85 15.77 -13.98
C ILE A 225 -9.66 15.98 -14.91
N ASN A 226 -9.81 15.65 -16.19
CA ASN A 226 -8.77 15.83 -17.20
C ASN A 226 -9.35 16.57 -18.43
N PRO A 227 -9.60 17.88 -18.31
CA PRO A 227 -10.30 18.65 -19.34
C PRO A 227 -9.57 18.59 -20.68
N SER A 228 -8.24 18.72 -20.66
CA SER A 228 -7.42 18.78 -21.89
C SER A 228 -7.60 17.57 -22.81
N LYS A 229 -7.65 16.36 -22.23
CA LYS A 229 -7.81 15.12 -23.00
C LYS A 229 -9.29 14.77 -23.22
N ALA A 230 -10.14 15.05 -22.24
CA ALA A 230 -11.58 14.79 -22.34
C ALA A 230 -12.24 15.61 -23.47
N TYR A 231 -11.94 16.92 -23.58
CA TYR A 231 -12.48 17.75 -24.66
C TYR A 231 -12.01 17.31 -26.04
N GLY A 232 -10.74 16.92 -26.18
CA GLY A 232 -10.20 16.42 -27.45
C GLY A 232 -10.93 15.15 -27.94
N ASN A 233 -11.12 14.17 -27.05
CA ASN A 233 -11.81 12.93 -27.38
C ASN A 233 -13.31 13.16 -27.62
N LEU A 234 -13.95 14.00 -26.80
CA LEU A 234 -15.36 14.35 -26.96
C LEU A 234 -15.62 15.06 -28.30
N GLY A 235 -14.74 15.98 -28.71
CA GLY A 235 -14.81 16.63 -30.01
C GLY A 235 -14.70 15.66 -31.17
N SER A 236 -13.79 14.69 -31.08
CA SER A 236 -13.64 13.62 -32.09
C SER A 236 -14.93 12.80 -32.24
N ILE A 237 -15.56 12.42 -31.12
CA ILE A 237 -16.80 11.63 -31.13
C ILE A 237 -17.96 12.43 -31.71
N LEU A 238 -18.12 13.68 -31.28
CA LEU A 238 -19.21 14.54 -31.73
C LEU A 238 -19.07 14.89 -33.22
N SER A 239 -17.84 15.13 -33.69
CA SER A 239 -17.53 15.32 -35.11
C SER A 239 -17.87 14.07 -35.94
N THR A 240 -17.49 12.88 -35.47
CA THR A 240 -17.82 11.60 -36.13
C THR A 240 -19.34 11.35 -36.15
N ALA A 241 -20.05 11.79 -35.12
CA ALA A 241 -21.52 11.70 -35.03
C ALA A 241 -22.26 12.78 -35.83
N GLY A 242 -21.56 13.72 -36.48
CA GLY A 242 -22.16 14.84 -37.21
C GLY A 242 -22.91 15.85 -36.34
N ARG A 243 -22.54 15.95 -35.05
CA ARG A 243 -23.18 16.84 -34.05
C ARG A 243 -22.36 18.10 -33.75
N LEU A 244 -21.33 18.37 -34.55
CA LEU A 244 -20.33 19.42 -34.32
C LEU A 244 -20.03 20.15 -35.64
#